data_AF-A0A7W1E2Y8-F1
#
_entry.id   AF-A0A7W1E2Y8-F1
#
_cell.length_a   1.000
_cell.length_b   1.000
_cell.length_c   1.000
_cell.angle_alpha   90.00
_cell.angle_beta   90.00
_cell.angle_gamma   90.00
#
_symmetry.space_group_name_H-M   'P 1'
#
loop_
_entity.id
_entity.type
_entity.pdbx_description
1 polymer ?
#
loop_
_entity_poly.entity_id
_entity_poly.type
_entity_poly.pdbx_seq_one_letter_code
_entity_poly.pdbx_strand_id
1 'polypeptide(L)'
;SRLGPGGVIDAKVGRQFAEGDDVARSLRAQGRLGQVVIVHLGTNGPPRASDIDSLMRELDGVPRVLLVNVRMPRKWEGATNAALQDATHRYPKTVLVDWHGHSNSHPDWFQSDGVHLTRRGADAFAALIAESLPPPPPPPPPTTTTEPPPPPPPESTTTTAPIPVG
;
A
#
# COMPACT_ATOMS: atom_id res chain seq x y z
N SER A 1 11.68 6.72 4.24
CA SER A 1 11.81 5.69 3.19
C SER A 1 11.13 6.21 1.93
N ARG A 2 11.44 5.67 0.73
CA ARG A 2 10.76 6.04 -0.54
C ARG A 2 9.29 5.59 -0.60
N LEU A 3 8.85 4.79 0.37
CA LEU A 3 7.49 4.22 0.46
C LEU A 3 6.55 5.03 1.39
N GLY A 4 6.99 6.19 1.87
CA GLY A 4 6.24 7.04 2.80
C GLY A 4 6.39 6.64 4.28
N PRO A 5 5.93 7.50 5.20
CA PRO A 5 5.95 7.22 6.64
C PRO A 5 5.00 6.06 6.99
N GLY A 6 5.42 5.18 7.89
CA GLY A 6 4.57 4.09 8.43
C GLY A 6 4.46 2.82 7.58
N GLY A 7 5.19 2.72 6.45
CA GLY A 7 5.21 1.51 5.63
C GLY A 7 5.79 0.30 6.39
N VAL A 8 5.09 -0.84 6.32
CA VAL A 8 5.55 -2.12 6.86
C VAL A 8 6.18 -2.93 5.72
N ILE A 9 7.40 -3.40 5.92
CA ILE A 9 8.09 -4.31 5.00
C ILE A 9 8.18 -5.67 5.67
N ASP A 10 7.56 -6.68 5.04
CA ASP A 10 7.66 -8.07 5.46
C ASP A 10 8.25 -8.88 4.29
N ALA A 11 9.53 -9.24 4.41
CA ALA A 11 10.29 -9.96 3.40
C ALA A 11 11.04 -11.14 4.03
N LYS A 12 11.04 -12.28 3.36
CA LYS A 12 11.69 -13.52 3.80
C LYS A 12 12.32 -14.24 2.60
N VAL A 13 13.58 -14.61 2.72
CA VAL A 13 14.27 -15.43 1.71
C VAL A 13 13.56 -16.77 1.56
N GLY A 14 13.34 -17.22 0.31
CA GLY A 14 12.72 -18.50 0.02
C GLY A 14 11.20 -18.56 0.20
N ARG A 15 10.54 -17.44 0.57
CA ARG A 15 9.08 -17.40 0.74
C ARG A 15 8.37 -17.83 -0.55
N GLN A 16 7.43 -18.76 -0.39
CA GLN A 16 6.53 -19.23 -1.45
C GLN A 16 5.30 -18.34 -1.54
N PHE A 17 4.63 -18.34 -2.70
CA PHE A 17 3.40 -17.57 -2.87
C PHE A 17 2.30 -18.02 -1.90
N ALA A 18 2.22 -19.33 -1.64
CA ALA A 18 1.25 -19.95 -0.73
C ALA A 18 1.41 -19.54 0.74
N GLU A 19 2.51 -18.86 1.13
CA GLU A 19 2.66 -18.30 2.48
C GLU A 19 2.13 -16.85 2.57
N GLY A 20 1.74 -16.24 1.45
CA GLY A 20 1.37 -14.83 1.39
C GLY A 20 0.09 -14.50 2.15
N ASP A 21 -0.89 -15.40 2.13
CA ASP A 21 -2.19 -15.22 2.79
C ASP A 21 -2.04 -15.21 4.32
N ASP A 22 -1.23 -16.10 4.88
CA ASP A 22 -0.92 -16.10 6.32
C ASP A 22 -0.24 -14.81 6.78
N VAL A 23 0.67 -14.25 5.96
CA VAL A 23 1.31 -12.95 6.24
C VAL A 23 0.26 -11.83 6.21
N ALA A 24 -0.60 -11.79 5.18
CA ALA A 24 -1.65 -10.79 5.06
C ALA A 24 -2.64 -10.85 6.23
N ARG A 25 -3.05 -12.07 6.63
CA ARG A 25 -3.93 -12.32 7.77
C ARG A 25 -3.31 -11.81 9.07
N SER A 26 -2.03 -12.13 9.31
CA SER A 26 -1.29 -11.67 10.48
C SER A 26 -1.17 -10.14 10.55
N LEU A 27 -0.84 -9.49 9.42
CA LEU A 27 -0.75 -8.03 9.36
C LEU A 27 -2.11 -7.36 9.59
N ARG A 28 -3.21 -7.92 9.07
CA ARG A 28 -4.56 -7.42 9.37
C ARG A 28 -4.90 -7.55 10.85
N ALA A 29 -4.65 -8.71 11.46
CA ALA A 29 -4.92 -8.93 12.88
C ALA A 29 -4.16 -7.95 13.78
N GLN A 30 -2.99 -7.48 13.36
CA GLN A 30 -2.19 -6.48 14.06
C GLN A 30 -2.62 -5.02 13.76
N GLY A 31 -3.61 -4.80 12.89
CA GLY A 31 -3.98 -3.45 12.43
C GLY A 31 -2.91 -2.76 11.57
N ARG A 32 -2.03 -3.55 10.95
CA ARG A 32 -0.85 -3.09 10.18
C ARG A 32 -1.00 -3.27 8.67
N LEU A 33 -2.12 -3.80 8.20
CA LEU A 33 -2.42 -3.87 6.77
C LEU A 33 -2.78 -2.48 6.25
N GLY A 34 -1.91 -1.93 5.39
CA GLY A 34 -2.06 -0.57 4.88
C GLY A 34 -3.13 -0.42 3.79
N GLN A 35 -3.36 0.82 3.36
CA GLN A 35 -4.28 1.14 2.26
C GLN A 35 -3.76 0.70 0.87
N VAL A 36 -2.44 0.52 0.77
CA VAL A 36 -1.77 -0.01 -0.41
C VAL A 36 -0.95 -1.22 0.04
N VAL A 37 -1.16 -2.36 -0.60
CA VAL A 37 -0.38 -3.58 -0.35
C VAL A 37 0.40 -3.95 -1.60
N ILE A 38 1.72 -4.09 -1.46
CA ILE A 38 2.61 -4.51 -2.53
C ILE A 38 3.00 -5.96 -2.31
N VAL A 39 2.80 -6.80 -3.32
CA VAL A 39 3.13 -8.22 -3.30
C VAL A 39 4.18 -8.50 -4.36
N HIS A 40 5.36 -8.92 -3.92
CA HIS A 40 6.43 -9.41 -4.79
C HIS A 40 6.78 -10.85 -4.38
N LEU A 41 6.03 -11.81 -4.92
CA LEU A 41 6.17 -13.25 -4.67
C LEU A 41 6.14 -14.01 -6.00
N GLY A 42 6.71 -15.21 -6.03
CA GLY A 42 6.74 -16.08 -7.22
C GLY A 42 8.15 -16.43 -7.72
N THR A 43 9.19 -15.75 -7.22
CA THR A 43 10.59 -16.08 -7.55
C THR A 43 10.96 -17.51 -7.13
N ASN A 44 10.46 -17.96 -5.98
CA ASN A 44 10.81 -19.27 -5.40
C ASN A 44 9.92 -20.43 -5.86
N GLY A 45 9.00 -20.19 -6.80
CA GLY A 45 8.08 -21.18 -7.34
C GLY A 45 6.83 -20.53 -7.93
N PRO A 46 6.23 -21.11 -8.99
CA PRO A 46 5.04 -20.53 -9.60
C PRO A 46 3.85 -20.58 -8.64
N PRO A 47 3.06 -19.50 -8.54
CA PRO A 47 1.81 -19.53 -7.79
C PRO A 47 0.81 -20.47 -8.43
N ARG A 48 0.02 -21.18 -7.61
CA ARG A 48 -1.24 -21.76 -8.08
C ARG A 48 -2.30 -20.67 -8.09
N ALA A 49 -3.30 -20.78 -8.97
CA ALA A 49 -4.43 -19.87 -8.99
C ALA A 49 -5.12 -19.78 -7.60
N SER A 50 -5.24 -20.91 -6.90
CA SER A 50 -5.79 -20.98 -5.54
C SER A 50 -4.99 -20.18 -4.50
N ASP A 51 -3.67 -20.07 -4.65
CA ASP A 51 -2.80 -19.34 -3.73
C ASP A 51 -3.00 -17.83 -3.91
N ILE A 52 -3.10 -17.39 -5.18
CA ILE A 52 -3.48 -16.01 -5.52
C ILE A 52 -4.87 -15.71 -4.95
N ASP A 53 -5.84 -16.58 -5.17
CA ASP A 53 -7.21 -16.33 -4.73
C ASP A 53 -7.34 -16.26 -3.21
N SER A 54 -6.57 -17.08 -2.50
CA SER A 54 -6.53 -17.08 -1.03
C SER A 54 -5.91 -15.78 -0.51
N LEU A 55 -4.78 -15.36 -1.08
CA LEU A 55 -4.17 -14.06 -0.75
C LEU A 55 -5.12 -12.91 -1.06
N MET A 56 -5.74 -12.88 -2.23
CA MET A 56 -6.63 -11.78 -2.61
C MET A 56 -7.88 -11.71 -1.73
N ARG A 57 -8.37 -12.85 -1.22
CA ARG A 57 -9.44 -12.89 -0.22
C ARG A 57 -8.99 -12.29 1.11
N GLU A 58 -7.77 -12.60 1.54
CA GLU A 58 -7.13 -11.92 2.68
C GLU A 58 -6.81 -10.46 2.36
N LEU A 59 -6.79 -9.99 1.12
CA LEU A 59 -6.61 -8.56 0.81
C LEU A 59 -7.94 -7.85 0.55
N ASP A 60 -9.08 -8.49 0.83
CA ASP A 60 -10.37 -7.83 0.70
C ASP A 60 -10.47 -6.60 1.61
N GLY A 61 -11.12 -5.56 1.08
CA GLY A 61 -11.18 -4.24 1.70
C GLY A 61 -9.95 -3.35 1.48
N VAL A 62 -8.79 -3.88 1.05
CA VAL A 62 -7.62 -3.05 0.72
C VAL A 62 -7.94 -2.20 -0.53
N PRO A 63 -7.80 -0.86 -0.48
CA PRO A 63 -8.12 0.01 -1.62
C PRO A 63 -7.27 -0.22 -2.86
N ARG A 64 -6.00 -0.60 -2.70
CA ARG A 64 -5.07 -0.84 -3.81
C ARG A 64 -4.13 -2.00 -3.50
N VAL A 65 -4.06 -2.96 -4.43
CA VAL A 65 -3.05 -4.03 -4.41
C VAL A 65 -2.13 -3.85 -5.62
N LEU A 66 -0.82 -3.91 -5.40
CA LEU A 66 0.20 -3.88 -6.43
C LEU A 66 0.84 -5.26 -6.50
N LEU A 67 0.60 -6.00 -7.57
CA LEU A 67 1.31 -7.24 -7.86
C LEU A 67 2.54 -6.90 -8.68
N VAL A 68 3.73 -7.25 -8.20
CA VAL A 68 4.97 -6.99 -8.91
C VAL A 68 5.40 -8.28 -9.60
N ASN A 69 5.49 -8.27 -10.92
CA ASN A 69 5.92 -9.45 -11.67
C ASN A 69 7.42 -9.74 -11.44
N VAL A 70 7.86 -10.95 -11.78
CA VAL A 70 9.21 -11.44 -11.46
C VAL A 70 10.11 -11.43 -12.69
N ARG A 71 11.41 -11.27 -12.46
CA ARG A 71 12.48 -11.43 -13.45
C ARG A 71 13.52 -12.41 -12.94
N MET A 72 13.69 -13.54 -13.62
CA MET A 72 14.66 -14.58 -13.30
C MET A 72 14.83 -15.58 -14.47
N PRO A 73 16.02 -16.15 -14.67
CA PRO A 73 16.27 -17.17 -15.68
C PRO A 73 15.75 -18.56 -15.23
N ARG A 74 14.44 -18.69 -14.96
CA ARG A 74 13.79 -19.92 -14.51
C ARG A 74 12.62 -20.28 -15.41
N LYS A 75 12.44 -21.59 -15.65
CA LYS A 75 11.38 -22.13 -16.54
C LYS A 75 9.95 -21.71 -16.17
N TRP A 76 9.72 -21.30 -14.92
CA TRP A 76 8.41 -20.89 -14.41
C TRP A 76 8.20 -19.37 -14.38
N GLU A 77 9.16 -18.55 -14.83
CA GLU A 77 9.02 -17.09 -14.90
C GLU A 77 7.77 -16.70 -15.69
N GLY A 78 7.63 -17.19 -16.92
CA GLY A 78 6.50 -16.87 -17.79
C GLY A 78 5.14 -17.26 -17.18
N ALA A 79 5.04 -18.47 -16.61
CA ALA A 79 3.83 -18.94 -15.96
C ALA A 79 3.47 -18.10 -14.73
N THR A 80 4.48 -17.65 -13.96
CA THR A 80 4.30 -16.77 -12.81
C THR A 80 3.75 -15.41 -13.25
N ASN A 81 4.39 -14.78 -14.23
CA ASN A 81 4.00 -13.46 -14.72
C ASN A 81 2.61 -13.48 -15.36
N ALA A 82 2.27 -14.53 -16.10
CA ALA A 82 0.93 -14.72 -16.65
C ALA A 82 -0.13 -14.84 -15.55
N ALA A 83 0.10 -15.66 -14.52
CA ALA A 83 -0.84 -15.82 -13.41
C ALA A 83 -1.07 -14.50 -12.64
N LEU A 84 -0.02 -13.68 -12.47
CA LEU A 84 -0.14 -12.35 -11.85
C LEU A 84 -0.93 -11.37 -12.74
N GLN A 85 -0.70 -11.37 -14.05
CA GLN A 85 -1.47 -10.56 -15.00
C GLN A 85 -2.95 -10.95 -14.99
N ASP A 86 -3.25 -12.26 -15.04
CA ASP A 86 -4.62 -12.77 -14.99
C ASP A 86 -5.34 -12.39 -13.71
N ALA A 87 -4.63 -12.32 -12.58
CA ALA A 87 -5.19 -11.82 -11.33
C ALA A 87 -5.68 -10.37 -11.44
N THR A 88 -4.97 -9.50 -12.16
CA THR A 88 -5.41 -8.10 -12.32
C THR A 88 -6.70 -7.96 -13.11
N HIS A 89 -7.02 -8.90 -13.99
CA HIS A 89 -8.28 -8.93 -14.70
C HIS A 89 -9.45 -9.38 -13.81
N ARG A 90 -9.17 -10.19 -12.79
CA ARG A 90 -10.17 -10.76 -11.87
C ARG A 90 -10.42 -9.88 -10.64
N TYR A 91 -9.44 -9.08 -10.24
CA TYR A 91 -9.48 -8.26 -9.03
C TYR A 91 -9.30 -6.77 -9.35
N PRO A 92 -10.38 -5.98 -9.44
CA PRO A 92 -10.36 -4.62 -10.03
C PRO A 92 -9.55 -3.58 -9.23
N LYS A 93 -9.22 -3.84 -7.96
CA LYS A 93 -8.36 -2.98 -7.13
C LYS A 93 -6.87 -3.29 -7.30
N THR A 94 -6.54 -4.20 -8.21
CA THR A 94 -5.19 -4.76 -8.38
C THR A 94 -4.56 -4.22 -9.65
N VAL A 95 -3.30 -3.81 -9.55
CA VAL A 95 -2.50 -3.37 -10.70
C VAL A 95 -1.22 -4.18 -10.76
N LEU A 96 -0.80 -4.51 -11.98
CA LEU A 96 0.50 -5.12 -12.22
C LEU A 96 1.57 -4.03 -12.30
N VAL A 97 2.62 -4.18 -11.53
CA VAL A 97 3.86 -3.40 -11.64
C VAL A 97 4.84 -4.24 -12.45
N ASP A 98 5.19 -3.76 -13.65
CA ASP A 98 6.02 -4.49 -14.62
C ASP A 98 7.52 -4.34 -14.35
N TRP A 99 8.01 -5.03 -13.33
CA TRP A 99 9.44 -5.15 -13.07
C TRP A 99 10.17 -5.96 -14.16
N HIS A 100 9.54 -6.99 -14.72
CA HIS A 100 10.13 -7.84 -15.77
C HIS A 100 10.51 -7.04 -17.00
N GLY A 101 9.59 -6.26 -17.56
CA GLY A 101 9.86 -5.38 -18.68
C GLY A 101 10.83 -4.26 -18.33
N HIS A 102 10.62 -3.60 -17.18
CA HIS A 102 11.44 -2.47 -16.72
C HIS A 102 12.92 -2.85 -16.53
N SER A 103 13.19 -4.06 -16.08
CA SER A 103 14.55 -4.57 -15.82
C SER A 103 15.19 -5.29 -17.02
N ASN A 104 14.43 -5.56 -18.09
CA ASN A 104 14.88 -6.42 -19.20
C ASN A 104 16.14 -5.93 -19.91
N SER A 105 16.31 -4.62 -20.06
CA SER A 105 17.48 -3.99 -20.70
C SER A 105 18.64 -3.71 -19.74
N HIS A 106 18.56 -4.18 -18.49
CA HIS A 106 19.47 -3.81 -17.41
C HIS A 106 20.11 -5.04 -16.73
N PRO A 107 20.95 -5.81 -17.44
CA PRO A 107 21.62 -6.97 -16.84
C PRO A 107 22.54 -6.58 -15.67
N ASP A 108 23.07 -5.36 -15.62
CA ASP A 108 23.89 -4.83 -14.52
C ASP A 108 23.10 -4.58 -13.21
N TRP A 109 21.77 -4.67 -13.27
CA TRP A 109 20.93 -4.61 -12.07
C TRP A 109 20.87 -5.93 -11.31
N PHE A 110 21.36 -7.02 -11.91
CA PHE A 110 21.34 -8.35 -11.34
C PHE A 110 22.75 -8.84 -11.03
N GLN A 111 22.86 -9.67 -10.00
CA GLN A 111 24.05 -10.48 -9.74
C GLN A 111 24.19 -11.55 -10.84
N SER A 112 25.31 -12.26 -10.83
CA SER A 112 25.62 -13.28 -11.85
C SER A 112 24.60 -14.40 -11.98
N ASP A 113 23.75 -14.62 -10.97
CA ASP A 113 22.67 -15.62 -11.03
C ASP A 113 21.41 -15.15 -11.75
N GLY A 114 21.32 -13.87 -12.10
CA GLY A 114 20.17 -13.27 -12.78
C GLY A 114 18.91 -13.16 -11.91
N VAL A 115 19.03 -13.33 -10.59
CA VAL A 115 17.91 -13.28 -9.62
C VAL A 115 18.14 -12.21 -8.58
N HIS A 116 19.30 -12.22 -7.92
CA HIS A 116 19.59 -11.25 -6.86
C HIS A 116 19.90 -9.89 -7.47
N LEU A 117 19.44 -8.82 -6.83
CA LEU A 117 19.73 -7.47 -7.31
C LEU A 117 21.09 -6.98 -6.84
N THR A 118 21.76 -6.20 -7.68
CA THR A 118 22.83 -5.30 -7.26
C THR A 118 22.24 -4.13 -6.47
N ARG A 119 23.09 -3.30 -5.86
CA ARG A 119 22.62 -2.08 -5.20
C ARG A 119 21.86 -1.18 -6.18
N ARG A 120 22.38 -1.04 -7.41
CA ARG A 120 21.73 -0.27 -8.48
C ARG A 120 20.37 -0.86 -8.84
N GLY A 121 20.28 -2.18 -9.00
CA GLY A 121 19.02 -2.86 -9.26
C GLY A 121 18.00 -2.66 -8.14
N ALA A 122 18.42 -2.74 -6.88
CA ALA A 122 17.55 -2.50 -5.73
C ALA A 122 17.04 -1.05 -5.68
N ASP A 123 17.90 -0.08 -5.99
CA ASP A 123 17.51 1.34 -6.05
C ASP A 123 16.51 1.60 -7.18
N ALA A 124 16.68 0.95 -8.34
CA ALA A 124 15.75 1.01 -9.46
C ALA A 124 14.41 0.32 -9.16
N PHE A 125 14.44 -0.86 -8.55
CA PHE A 125 13.25 -1.56 -8.07
C PHE A 125 12.45 -0.68 -7.12
N ALA A 126 13.11 -0.09 -6.11
CA ALA A 126 12.46 0.81 -5.16
C ALA A 126 11.88 2.07 -5.82
N ALA A 127 12.52 2.59 -6.87
CA ALA A 127 11.99 3.72 -7.63
C ALA A 127 10.72 3.34 -8.40
N LEU A 128 10.73 2.21 -9.12
CA LEU A 128 9.56 1.70 -9.83
C LEU A 128 8.36 1.49 -8.89
N ILE A 129 8.60 0.92 -7.70
CA ILE A 129 7.54 0.76 -6.70
C ILE A 129 6.99 2.12 -6.26
N ALA A 130 7.87 3.08 -5.95
CA ALA A 130 7.44 4.42 -5.51
C ALA A 130 6.63 5.16 -6.59
N GLU A 131 7.01 5.03 -7.86
CA GLU A 131 6.27 5.60 -9.01
C GLU A 131 4.91 4.93 -9.24
N SER A 132 4.77 3.68 -8.80
CA SER A 132 3.52 2.91 -8.92
C SER A 132 2.54 3.15 -7.78
N LEU A 133 2.94 3.90 -6.74
CA LEU A 133 2.05 4.22 -5.62
C LEU A 133 0.98 5.23 -6.08
N PRO A 134 -0.26 5.11 -5.58
CA PRO A 134 -1.24 6.16 -5.77
C PRO A 134 -0.74 7.48 -5.15
N PRO A 135 -1.17 8.64 -5.65
CA PRO A 135 -0.82 9.92 -5.05
C PRO A 135 -1.22 9.90 -3.56
N PRO A 136 -0.46 10.61 -2.70
CA PRO A 136 -0.82 10.72 -1.30
C PRO A 136 -2.24 11.29 -1.19
N PRO A 137 -3.02 10.88 -0.18
CA PRO A 137 -4.31 11.48 0.05
C PRO A 137 -4.14 13.00 0.17
N PRO A 138 -5.10 13.81 -0.35
CA PRO A 138 -5.03 15.24 -0.16
C PRO A 138 -4.90 15.56 1.34
N PRO A 139 -4.18 16.64 1.70
CA PRO A 139 -4.13 17.06 3.09
C PRO A 139 -5.57 17.22 3.60
N PRO A 140 -5.84 16.91 4.88
CA PRO A 140 -7.13 17.19 5.45
C PRO A 140 -7.46 18.68 5.19
N PRO A 141 -8.72 19.03 4.90
CA PRO A 141 -9.10 20.43 4.79
C PRO A 141 -8.62 21.15 6.07
N PRO A 142 -8.14 22.41 5.96
CA PRO A 142 -7.78 23.18 7.14
C PRO A 142 -8.96 23.10 8.10
N THR A 143 -8.69 22.69 9.34
CA THR A 143 -9.73 22.61 10.37
C THR A 143 -10.36 23.99 10.41
N THR A 144 -11.60 24.11 9.96
CA THR A 144 -12.39 25.30 10.22
C THR A 144 -12.48 25.34 11.74
N THR A 145 -11.60 26.13 12.35
CA THR A 145 -11.82 26.60 13.70
C THR A 145 -13.07 27.44 13.57
N THR A 146 -14.21 26.80 13.80
CA THR A 146 -15.40 27.52 14.24
C THR A 146 -14.94 28.23 15.49
N GLU A 147 -14.62 29.52 15.34
CA GLU A 147 -14.51 30.46 16.43
C GLU A 147 -15.74 30.23 17.32
N PRO A 148 -15.57 29.99 18.63
CA PRO A 148 -16.71 29.87 19.51
C PRO A 148 -17.58 31.13 19.36
N PRO A 149 -18.91 31.01 19.37
CA PRO A 149 -19.77 32.18 19.26
C PRO A 149 -19.37 33.21 20.32
N PRO A 150 -19.40 34.52 20.01
CA PRO A 150 -19.09 35.54 21.00
C PRO A 150 -19.97 35.34 22.23
N PRO A 151 -19.46 35.60 23.44
CA PRO A 151 -20.27 35.50 24.65
C PRO A 151 -21.51 36.39 24.53
N PRO A 152 -22.66 35.98 25.11
CA PRO A 152 -23.85 36.82 25.12
C PRO A 152 -23.53 38.19 25.78
N PRO A 153 -24.16 39.28 25.33
CA PRO A 153 -24.02 40.58 25.99
C PRO A 153 -24.44 40.48 27.46
N PRO A 154 -23.83 41.26 28.37
CA PRO A 154 -24.24 41.28 29.77
C PRO A 154 -25.72 41.67 29.87
N GLU A 155 -26.49 40.94 30.68
CA GLU A 155 -27.88 41.28 30.98
C GLU A 155 -27.93 42.68 31.59
N SER A 156 -28.66 43.59 30.93
CA SER A 156 -29.01 44.89 31.48
C SER A 156 -29.87 44.68 32.72
N THR A 157 -29.25 44.76 33.89
CA THR A 157 -29.97 44.82 35.16
C THR A 157 -30.62 46.19 35.27
N THR A 158 -31.89 46.29 34.86
CA THR A 158 -32.75 47.42 35.20
C THR A 158 -32.94 47.43 36.71
N THR A 159 -32.13 48.25 37.39
CA THR A 159 -32.40 48.65 38.78
C THR A 159 -33.61 49.58 38.76
N THR A 160 -34.78 49.04 39.09
CA THR A 160 -35.95 49.84 39.45
C THR A 160 -35.66 50.50 40.80
N ALA A 161 -35.37 51.80 40.79
CA ALA A 161 -35.33 52.61 42.00
C ALA A 161 -36.76 52.75 42.56
N PRO A 162 -36.96 52.68 43.89
CA PRO A 162 -38.26 52.90 44.49
C PRO A 162 -38.62 54.39 44.47
N ILE A 163 -39.90 54.66 44.20
CA ILE A 163 -40.53 55.97 44.30
C ILE A 163 -40.57 56.38 45.79
N PRO A 164 -40.06 57.57 46.18
CA PRO A 164 -40.31 58.08 47.52
C PRO A 164 -41.70 58.74 47.57
N VAL A 165 -42.48 58.32 48.56
CA VAL A 165 -43.73 58.99 48.99
C VAL A 165 -43.33 60.01 50.05
N GLY A 166 -43.66 61.28 49.82
CA GLY A 166 -43.45 62.38 50.77
C GLY A 166 -43.50 63.74 50.12
#